data_AF-A0A968ZC77-F1
#
_entry.id   AF-A0A968ZC77-F1
#
_cell.length_a   1.000
_cell.length_b   1.000
_cell.length_c   1.000
_cell.angle_alpha   90.00
_cell.angle_beta   90.00
_cell.angle_gamma   90.00
#
_symmetry.space_group_name_H-M   'P 1'
#
loop_
_entity.id
_entity.type
_entity.pdbx_description
1 polymer ?
#
loop_
_entity_poly.entity_id
_entity_poly.type
_entity_poly.pdbx_seq_one_letter_code
_entity_poly.pdbx_strand_id
1 'polypeptide(L)'
;MKRRIASFLVLAAACSGPKNSSTGGSAADSKPGELKPSPAEEAKQFVARVDEEVRRLLVASSQAEWAKQTDITPEHEAAAAKAGDELNRYTTKTIKESRKFDAVIDQLDADTRRKLHLIQIGGTPAPDDPKEAAELAALTTEMDAIYGKSKVCDAAGKNCKDLGDLETVLAKSRKPAEQLAAWQGWHDTTGRAERDKFVRFVGLA
;
A
#
# COMPACT_ATOMS: atom_id res chain seq x y z
N MET A 1 -61.19 25.45 37.03
CA MET A 1 -60.95 26.61 36.16
C MET A 1 -61.49 26.29 34.76
N LYS A 2 -62.19 27.27 34.15
CA LYS A 2 -63.02 27.24 32.93
C LYS A 2 -62.30 26.60 31.71
N ARG A 3 -62.90 25.63 30.99
CA ARG A 3 -63.77 25.73 29.77
C ARG A 3 -63.11 26.53 28.62
N ARG A 4 -63.19 26.21 27.33
CA ARG A 4 -63.69 25.10 26.47
C ARG A 4 -63.22 25.45 25.04
N ILE A 5 -63.17 24.43 24.19
CA ILE A 5 -62.99 24.40 22.72
C ILE A 5 -63.84 25.46 21.97
N ALA A 6 -63.33 26.00 20.85
CA ALA A 6 -64.14 26.44 19.72
C ALA A 6 -63.36 26.39 18.39
N SER A 7 -63.82 25.52 17.48
CA SER A 7 -63.60 25.60 16.04
C SER A 7 -64.45 26.72 15.45
N PHE A 8 -63.96 27.37 14.39
CA PHE A 8 -64.81 28.03 13.39
C PHE A 8 -64.28 27.73 11.98
N LEU A 9 -65.18 27.16 11.18
CA LEU A 9 -65.15 26.97 9.73
C LEU A 9 -65.77 28.22 9.06
N VAL A 10 -65.77 28.26 7.71
CA VAL A 10 -66.52 29.17 6.78
C VAL A 10 -65.64 30.35 6.26
N LEU A 11 -65.54 30.72 4.96
CA LEU A 11 -66.28 30.48 3.71
C LEU A 11 -65.36 30.68 2.48
N ALA A 12 -65.69 30.04 1.35
CA ALA A 12 -65.10 30.30 0.04
C ALA A 12 -65.66 31.58 -0.62
N ALA A 13 -64.83 32.32 -1.35
CA ALA A 13 -65.25 33.27 -2.38
C ALA A 13 -64.24 33.28 -3.52
N ALA A 14 -64.70 32.89 -4.71
CA ALA A 14 -63.99 33.01 -5.98
C ALA A 14 -64.38 34.34 -6.64
N CYS A 15 -63.39 35.12 -7.10
CA CYS A 15 -63.57 36.13 -8.16
C CYS A 15 -62.26 36.27 -8.96
N SER A 16 -62.40 36.18 -10.28
CA SER A 16 -61.35 36.32 -11.29
C SER A 16 -61.04 37.77 -11.65
N GLY A 17 -59.76 38.06 -11.94
CA GLY A 17 -59.28 39.22 -12.73
C GLY A 17 -58.84 40.47 -11.95
N PRO A 18 -57.89 41.31 -12.44
CA PRO A 18 -57.47 41.45 -13.84
C PRO A 18 -55.97 41.19 -14.11
N LYS A 19 -55.67 40.97 -15.39
CA LYS A 19 -54.32 40.94 -15.97
C LYS A 19 -53.62 42.28 -15.72
N ASN A 20 -52.46 42.26 -15.08
CA ASN A 20 -51.49 43.35 -15.21
C ASN A 20 -50.19 42.78 -15.76
N SER A 21 -49.91 43.15 -17.01
CA SER A 21 -48.63 42.96 -17.67
C SER A 21 -47.62 43.91 -17.03
N SER A 22 -46.65 43.39 -16.30
CA SER A 22 -45.40 44.11 -16.03
C SER A 22 -44.22 43.28 -16.51
N THR A 23 -43.63 43.78 -17.59
CA THR A 23 -42.28 43.52 -18.08
C THR A 23 -41.22 43.47 -16.99
N GLY A 24 -40.26 42.56 -17.16
CA GLY A 24 -38.88 42.78 -16.74
C GLY A 24 -38.47 42.13 -15.42
N GLY A 25 -37.94 40.91 -15.53
CA GLY A 25 -37.22 40.23 -14.45
C GLY A 25 -36.57 38.99 -15.00
N SER A 26 -35.43 39.17 -15.67
CA SER A 26 -34.57 38.09 -16.12
C SER A 26 -34.36 37.12 -14.95
N ALA A 27 -34.88 35.91 -15.09
CA ALA A 27 -34.42 34.79 -14.30
C ALA A 27 -32.94 34.64 -14.63
N ALA A 28 -32.08 35.16 -13.75
CA ALA A 28 -30.68 34.83 -13.76
C ALA A 28 -30.61 33.33 -13.47
N ASP A 29 -30.46 32.54 -14.53
CA ASP A 29 -29.99 31.17 -14.50
C ASP A 29 -28.68 31.15 -13.71
N SER A 30 -28.83 30.92 -12.41
CA SER A 30 -27.71 30.61 -11.54
C SER A 30 -27.35 29.18 -11.90
N LYS A 31 -26.35 29.01 -12.78
CA LYS A 31 -25.66 27.73 -12.95
C LYS A 31 -25.41 27.16 -11.55
N PRO A 32 -25.78 25.91 -11.25
CA PRO A 32 -25.45 25.30 -9.97
C PRO A 32 -23.94 25.44 -9.77
N GLY A 33 -23.54 26.25 -8.79
CA GLY A 33 -22.15 26.33 -8.39
C GLY A 33 -21.75 24.95 -7.93
N GLU A 34 -20.71 24.39 -8.55
CA GLU A 34 -20.17 23.09 -8.20
C GLU A 34 -19.77 23.13 -6.72
N LEU A 35 -20.61 22.52 -5.87
CA LEU A 35 -20.38 22.45 -4.43
C LEU A 35 -19.12 21.62 -4.21
N LYS A 36 -18.14 22.19 -3.49
CA LYS A 36 -16.94 21.45 -3.09
C LYS A 36 -17.38 20.22 -2.27
N PRO A 37 -16.77 19.04 -2.49
CA PRO A 37 -17.10 17.84 -1.74
C PRO A 37 -16.89 18.09 -0.24
N SER A 38 -17.72 17.49 0.60
CA SER A 38 -17.46 17.45 2.04
C SER A 38 -16.15 16.70 2.33
N PRO A 39 -15.47 16.97 3.45
CA PRO A 39 -14.28 16.21 3.85
C PRO A 39 -14.49 14.68 3.90
N ALA A 40 -15.70 14.23 4.25
CA ALA A 40 -16.06 12.81 4.22
C ALA A 40 -16.15 12.25 2.79
N GLU A 41 -16.70 13.02 1.84
CA GLU A 41 -16.71 12.66 0.42
C GLU A 41 -15.29 12.68 -0.17
N GLU A 42 -14.45 13.64 0.23
CA GLU A 42 -13.04 13.67 -0.17
C GLU A 42 -12.27 12.43 0.32
N ALA A 43 -12.53 11.97 1.54
CA ALA A 43 -11.94 10.75 2.10
C ALA A 43 -12.34 9.51 1.29
N LYS A 44 -13.62 9.41 0.93
CA LYS A 44 -14.14 8.31 0.11
C LYS A 44 -13.50 8.30 -1.28
N GLN A 45 -13.39 9.46 -1.92
CA GLN A 45 -12.70 9.59 -3.21
C GLN A 45 -11.21 9.30 -3.11
N PHE A 46 -10.56 9.69 -2.01
CA PHE A 46 -9.16 9.37 -1.75
C PHE A 46 -8.95 7.86 -1.67
N VAL A 47 -9.71 7.18 -0.80
CA VAL A 47 -9.63 5.72 -0.63
C VAL A 47 -9.85 5.00 -1.96
N ALA A 48 -10.83 5.44 -2.77
CA ALA A 48 -11.10 4.84 -4.07
C ALA A 48 -9.92 4.96 -5.04
N ARG A 49 -9.30 6.15 -5.12
CA ARG A 49 -8.10 6.36 -5.96
C ARG A 49 -6.90 5.54 -5.48
N VAL A 50 -6.72 5.43 -4.16
CA VAL A 50 -5.63 4.62 -3.59
C VAL A 50 -5.85 3.14 -3.89
N ASP A 51 -7.06 2.62 -3.76
CA ASP A 51 -7.36 1.21 -4.11
C ASP A 51 -7.02 0.89 -5.58
N GLU A 52 -7.41 1.76 -6.50
CA GLU A 52 -7.13 1.58 -7.93
C GLU A 52 -5.62 1.57 -8.23
N GLU A 53 -4.90 2.56 -7.71
CA GLU A 53 -3.48 2.74 -8.03
C GLU A 53 -2.58 1.74 -7.29
N VAL A 54 -2.87 1.44 -6.01
CA VAL A 54 -2.17 0.35 -5.30
C VAL A 54 -2.37 -0.96 -6.02
N ARG A 55 -3.58 -1.28 -6.51
CA ARG A 55 -3.83 -2.53 -7.25
C ARG A 55 -2.97 -2.60 -8.51
N ARG A 56 -2.87 -1.51 -9.28
CA ARG A 56 -2.02 -1.44 -10.48
C ARG A 56 -0.55 -1.69 -10.15
N LEU A 57 -0.02 -0.96 -9.16
CA LEU A 57 1.38 -1.07 -8.73
C LEU A 57 1.70 -2.44 -8.12
N LEU A 58 0.80 -2.98 -7.30
CA LEU A 58 0.94 -4.27 -6.66
C LEU A 58 1.00 -5.40 -7.68
N VAL A 59 0.17 -5.38 -8.73
CA VAL A 59 0.21 -6.38 -9.81
C VAL A 59 1.55 -6.32 -10.54
N ALA A 60 2.04 -5.13 -10.89
CA ALA A 60 3.33 -4.96 -11.56
C ALA A 60 4.50 -5.46 -10.69
N SER A 61 4.52 -5.06 -9.41
CA SER A 61 5.52 -5.52 -8.44
C SER A 61 5.48 -7.04 -8.24
N SER A 62 4.28 -7.62 -8.13
CA SER A 62 4.12 -9.07 -7.95
C SER A 62 4.61 -9.88 -9.16
N GLN A 63 4.40 -9.37 -10.38
CA GLN A 63 4.89 -10.02 -11.60
C GLN A 63 6.42 -9.98 -11.70
N ALA A 64 7.03 -8.84 -11.38
CA ALA A 64 8.48 -8.69 -11.37
C ALA A 64 9.12 -9.58 -10.29
N GLU A 65 8.51 -9.63 -9.09
CA GLU A 65 8.96 -10.48 -8.00
C GLU A 65 8.82 -11.96 -8.35
N TRP A 66 7.71 -12.37 -8.97
CA TRP A 66 7.55 -13.75 -9.46
C TRP A 66 8.65 -14.13 -10.45
N ALA A 67 8.96 -13.26 -11.42
CA ALA A 67 10.04 -13.50 -12.36
C ALA A 67 11.38 -13.71 -11.64
N LYS A 68 11.75 -12.83 -10.69
CA LYS A 68 12.95 -12.99 -9.85
C LYS A 68 12.97 -14.32 -9.12
N GLN A 69 11.89 -14.69 -8.44
CA GLN A 69 11.82 -15.92 -7.64
C GLN A 69 11.96 -17.18 -8.49
N THR A 70 11.49 -17.15 -9.75
CA THR A 70 11.59 -18.29 -10.67
C THR A 70 12.85 -18.32 -11.52
N ASP A 71 13.54 -17.18 -11.67
CA ASP A 71 14.77 -17.02 -12.44
C ASP A 71 15.59 -15.83 -11.91
N ILE A 72 16.57 -16.11 -11.04
CA ILE A 72 17.37 -15.07 -10.38
C ILE A 72 18.49 -14.61 -11.33
N THR A 73 18.23 -13.55 -12.10
CA THR A 73 19.18 -12.86 -12.98
C THR A 73 19.36 -11.39 -12.55
N PRO A 74 20.48 -10.72 -12.89
CA PRO A 74 20.64 -9.29 -12.60
C PRO A 74 19.51 -8.42 -13.15
N GLU A 75 18.97 -8.79 -14.32
CA GLU A 75 17.86 -8.08 -14.96
C GLU A 75 16.55 -8.26 -14.19
N HIS A 76 16.24 -9.47 -13.73
CA HIS A 76 15.05 -9.73 -12.91
C HIS A 76 15.18 -9.12 -11.51
N GLU A 77 16.36 -9.16 -10.89
CA GLU A 77 16.66 -8.46 -9.64
C GLU A 77 16.42 -6.95 -9.81
N ALA A 78 16.97 -6.32 -10.85
CA ALA A 78 16.77 -4.89 -11.10
C ALA A 78 15.29 -4.52 -11.37
N ALA A 79 14.56 -5.38 -12.09
CA ALA A 79 13.13 -5.18 -12.36
C ALA A 79 12.29 -5.27 -11.08
N ALA A 80 12.55 -6.27 -10.24
CA ALA A 80 11.86 -6.44 -8.96
C ALA A 80 12.15 -5.27 -8.01
N ALA A 81 13.41 -4.86 -7.88
CA ALA A 81 13.81 -3.72 -7.05
C ALA A 81 13.10 -2.42 -7.49
N LYS A 82 13.07 -2.15 -8.80
CA LYS A 82 12.40 -0.97 -9.35
C LYS A 82 10.88 -0.98 -9.06
N ALA A 83 10.21 -2.08 -9.33
CA ALA A 83 8.77 -2.17 -9.13
C ALA A 83 8.39 -2.11 -7.63
N GLY A 84 9.23 -2.69 -6.76
CA GLY A 84 9.11 -2.57 -5.31
C GLY A 84 9.26 -1.14 -4.81
N ASP A 85 10.27 -0.39 -5.30
CA ASP A 85 10.44 1.04 -4.97
C ASP A 85 9.20 1.87 -5.35
N GLU A 86 8.68 1.68 -6.56
CA GLU A 86 7.49 2.40 -7.03
C GLU A 86 6.28 2.16 -6.12
N LEU A 87 6.02 0.91 -5.73
CA LEU A 87 4.94 0.55 -4.80
C LEU A 87 5.17 1.13 -3.39
N ASN A 88 6.39 1.01 -2.85
CA ASN A 88 6.72 1.47 -1.50
C ASN A 88 6.63 2.99 -1.37
N ARG A 89 7.10 3.73 -2.39
CA ARG A 89 6.99 5.19 -2.44
C ARG A 89 5.53 5.65 -2.51
N TYR A 90 4.71 4.98 -3.32
CA TYR A 90 3.28 5.29 -3.39
C TYR A 90 2.56 4.99 -2.08
N THR A 91 2.84 3.85 -1.47
CA THR A 91 2.30 3.46 -0.16
C THR A 91 2.69 4.49 0.91
N THR A 92 3.97 4.85 1.00
CA THR A 92 4.47 5.86 1.96
C THR A 92 3.81 7.22 1.76
N LYS A 93 3.67 7.66 0.50
CA LYS A 93 2.98 8.91 0.16
C LYS A 93 1.52 8.88 0.63
N THR A 94 0.80 7.79 0.36
CA THR A 94 -0.63 7.68 0.70
C THR A 94 -0.87 7.53 2.20
N ILE A 95 0.04 6.89 2.95
CA ILE A 95 0.03 6.93 4.42
C ILE A 95 0.07 8.38 4.91
N LYS A 96 1.01 9.20 4.42
CA LYS A 96 1.14 10.61 4.83
C LYS A 96 -0.08 11.43 4.45
N GLU A 97 -0.54 11.30 3.21
CA GLU A 97 -1.73 12.01 2.72
C GLU A 97 -3.00 11.63 3.48
N SER A 98 -3.12 10.37 3.91
CA SER A 98 -4.30 9.88 4.64
C SER A 98 -4.50 10.56 5.99
N ARG A 99 -3.45 11.11 6.62
CA ARG A 99 -3.51 11.81 7.92
C ARG A 99 -4.37 13.06 7.88
N LYS A 100 -4.57 13.66 6.71
CA LYS A 100 -5.48 14.83 6.56
C LYS A 100 -6.94 14.52 6.93
N PHE A 101 -7.31 13.23 6.95
CA PHE A 101 -8.67 12.79 7.26
C PHE A 101 -8.87 12.40 8.74
N ASP A 102 -7.84 12.50 9.59
CA ASP A 102 -7.91 12.10 10.99
C ASP A 102 -9.05 12.81 11.74
N ALA A 103 -9.29 14.09 11.43
CA ALA A 103 -10.34 14.90 12.06
C ALA A 103 -11.77 14.50 11.66
N VAL A 104 -11.94 13.66 10.63
CA VAL A 104 -13.27 13.30 10.08
C VAL A 104 -13.56 11.80 10.14
N ILE A 105 -12.68 11.00 10.76
CA ILE A 105 -12.81 9.54 10.89
C ILE A 105 -14.19 9.11 11.38
N ASP A 106 -14.72 9.79 12.41
CA ASP A 106 -16.01 9.45 13.02
C ASP A 106 -17.21 9.72 12.10
N GLN A 107 -17.04 10.57 11.09
CA GLN A 107 -18.06 10.94 10.10
C GLN A 107 -18.06 10.00 8.89
N LEU A 108 -17.04 9.14 8.74
CA LEU A 108 -16.92 8.22 7.62
C LEU A 108 -17.83 7.01 7.79
N ASP A 109 -18.35 6.49 6.68
CA ASP A 109 -18.99 5.18 6.66
C ASP A 109 -17.98 4.06 7.01
N ALA A 110 -18.50 2.89 7.42
CA ALA A 110 -17.68 1.80 7.94
C ALA A 110 -16.64 1.28 6.93
N ASP A 111 -16.96 1.25 5.63
CA ASP A 111 -16.05 0.75 4.59
C ASP A 111 -14.92 1.74 4.34
N THR A 112 -15.26 3.03 4.14
CA THR A 112 -14.26 4.09 3.97
C THR A 112 -13.34 4.19 5.18
N ARG A 113 -13.90 4.13 6.40
CA ARG A 113 -13.12 4.17 7.65
C ARG A 113 -12.13 3.02 7.76
N ARG A 114 -12.57 1.79 7.44
CA ARG A 114 -11.70 0.62 7.50
C ARG A 114 -10.58 0.68 6.47
N LYS A 115 -10.89 1.06 5.24
CA LYS A 115 -9.87 1.19 4.18
C LYS A 115 -8.88 2.30 4.49
N LEU A 116 -9.34 3.45 4.98
CA LEU A 116 -8.48 4.54 5.42
C LEU A 116 -7.54 4.09 6.55
N HIS A 117 -8.06 3.36 7.53
CA HIS A 117 -7.23 2.78 8.59
C HIS A 117 -6.16 1.85 8.03
N LEU A 118 -6.52 0.94 7.10
CA LEU A 118 -5.57 0.03 6.47
C LEU A 118 -4.49 0.77 5.67
N ILE A 119 -4.83 1.88 5.01
CA ILE A 119 -3.84 2.75 4.38
C ILE A 119 -2.91 3.36 5.44
N GLN A 120 -3.46 3.86 6.55
CA GLN A 120 -2.69 4.51 7.63
C GLN A 120 -1.72 3.59 8.36
N ILE A 121 -2.03 2.30 8.46
CA ILE A 121 -1.16 1.27 9.07
C ILE A 121 -0.44 0.41 8.03
N GLY A 122 -0.56 0.77 6.75
CA GLY A 122 -0.11 -0.05 5.64
C GLY A 122 1.41 0.00 5.49
N GLY A 123 2.08 -1.09 5.88
CA GLY A 123 3.50 -1.33 5.59
C GLY A 123 4.48 -0.55 6.46
N THR A 124 5.77 -0.81 6.20
CA THR A 124 6.88 -0.02 6.76
C THR A 124 7.10 1.17 5.83
N PRO A 125 6.95 2.43 6.30
CA PRO A 125 7.19 3.60 5.48
C PRO A 125 8.62 3.55 4.92
N ALA A 126 8.76 3.73 3.61
CA ALA A 126 10.07 3.94 3.01
C ALA A 126 10.67 5.26 3.51
N PRO A 127 12.01 5.41 3.48
CA PRO A 127 12.67 6.67 3.71
C PRO A 127 12.11 7.82 2.86
N ASP A 128 12.15 9.03 3.42
CA ASP A 128 11.72 10.25 2.73
C ASP A 128 12.67 10.62 1.59
N ASP A 129 13.96 10.33 1.74
CA ASP A 129 14.95 10.51 0.69
C ASP A 129 14.74 9.45 -0.42
N PRO A 130 14.46 9.85 -1.68
CA PRO A 130 14.28 8.92 -2.79
C PRO A 130 15.47 7.99 -3.03
N LYS A 131 16.70 8.42 -2.69
CA LYS A 131 17.89 7.59 -2.82
C LYS A 131 17.93 6.50 -1.76
N GLU A 132 17.55 6.83 -0.53
CA GLU A 132 17.47 5.87 0.58
C GLU A 132 16.33 4.86 0.35
N ALA A 133 15.19 5.31 -0.20
CA ALA A 133 14.10 4.40 -0.59
C ALA A 133 14.52 3.42 -1.69
N ALA A 134 15.20 3.90 -2.74
CA ALA A 134 15.73 3.07 -3.80
C ALA A 134 16.80 2.08 -3.28
N GLU A 135 17.67 2.54 -2.38
CA GLU A 135 18.67 1.69 -1.73
C GLU A 135 18.02 0.59 -0.88
N LEU A 136 16.99 0.92 -0.10
CA LEU A 136 16.24 -0.07 0.69
C LEU A 136 15.62 -1.15 -0.19
N ALA A 137 15.01 -0.77 -1.32
CA ALA A 137 14.43 -1.70 -2.27
C ALA A 137 15.50 -2.61 -2.93
N ALA A 138 16.63 -2.02 -3.33
CA ALA A 138 17.76 -2.76 -3.88
C ALA A 138 18.35 -3.74 -2.86
N LEU A 139 18.61 -3.31 -1.61
CA LEU A 139 19.12 -4.16 -0.54
C LEU A 139 18.18 -5.32 -0.24
N THR A 140 16.89 -5.06 -0.12
CA THR A 140 15.89 -6.12 0.12
C THR A 140 15.95 -7.17 -0.99
N THR A 141 16.04 -6.72 -2.24
CA THR A 141 16.12 -7.61 -3.41
C THR A 141 17.43 -8.39 -3.45
N GLU A 142 18.54 -7.75 -3.13
CA GLU A 142 19.87 -8.36 -3.12
C GLU A 142 20.01 -9.41 -2.02
N MET A 143 19.53 -9.13 -0.80
CA MET A 143 19.52 -10.10 0.30
C MET A 143 18.68 -11.33 -0.06
N ASP A 144 17.47 -11.14 -0.59
CA ASP A 144 16.65 -12.26 -1.07
C ASP A 144 17.38 -13.10 -2.14
N ALA A 145 18.04 -12.43 -3.09
CA ALA A 145 18.78 -13.09 -4.15
C ALA A 145 20.01 -13.85 -3.62
N ILE A 146 20.77 -13.27 -2.68
CA ILE A 146 21.90 -13.93 -2.02
C ILE A 146 21.43 -15.21 -1.36
N TYR A 147 20.37 -15.14 -0.55
CA TYR A 147 19.80 -16.32 0.08
C TYR A 147 19.38 -17.37 -0.96
N GLY A 148 18.64 -16.97 -1.99
CA GLY A 148 18.09 -17.88 -3.00
C GLY A 148 19.13 -18.55 -3.92
N LYS A 149 20.22 -17.84 -4.27
CA LYS A 149 21.24 -18.35 -5.21
C LYS A 149 22.50 -18.91 -4.56
N SER A 150 22.63 -18.80 -3.24
CA SER A 150 23.81 -19.23 -2.50
C SER A 150 24.09 -20.71 -2.67
N LYS A 151 25.38 -21.03 -2.78
CA LYS A 151 25.89 -22.41 -2.80
C LYS A 151 27.12 -22.53 -1.92
N VAL A 152 27.22 -23.65 -1.21
CA VAL A 152 28.40 -24.03 -0.45
C VAL A 152 29.22 -25.00 -1.28
N CYS A 153 30.42 -24.61 -1.67
CA CYS A 153 31.32 -25.42 -2.48
C CYS A 153 32.46 -26.00 -1.64
N ASP A 154 32.97 -27.17 -2.06
CA ASP A 154 34.23 -27.68 -1.54
C ASP A 154 35.42 -26.78 -1.89
N ALA A 155 36.58 -27.02 -1.27
CA ALA A 155 37.78 -26.22 -1.48
C ALA A 155 38.26 -26.21 -2.95
N ALA A 156 37.90 -27.23 -3.73
CA ALA A 156 38.20 -27.31 -5.15
C ALA A 156 37.21 -26.55 -6.04
N GLY A 157 36.10 -26.06 -5.48
CA GLY A 157 35.02 -25.38 -6.21
C GLY A 157 34.22 -26.30 -7.14
N LYS A 158 34.38 -27.62 -7.02
CA LYS A 158 33.79 -28.59 -7.96
C LYS A 158 32.49 -29.20 -7.43
N ASN A 159 32.37 -29.33 -6.12
CA ASN A 159 31.18 -29.89 -5.49
C ASN A 159 30.45 -28.80 -4.72
N CYS A 160 29.51 -28.14 -5.39
CA CYS A 160 28.67 -27.10 -4.81
C CYS A 160 27.30 -27.67 -4.43
N LYS A 161 26.84 -27.32 -3.23
CA LYS A 161 25.52 -27.69 -2.68
C LYS A 161 24.69 -26.44 -2.52
N ASP A 162 23.47 -26.46 -3.03
CA ASP A 162 22.49 -25.43 -2.70
C ASP A 162 21.86 -25.68 -1.32
N LEU A 163 20.95 -24.81 -0.89
CA LEU A 163 20.29 -24.94 0.40
C LEU A 163 19.52 -26.26 0.54
N GLY A 164 18.84 -26.74 -0.51
CA GLY A 164 18.08 -27.99 -0.46
C GLY A 164 18.97 -29.23 -0.28
N ASP A 165 20.13 -29.23 -0.93
CA ASP A 165 21.16 -30.25 -0.70
C ASP A 165 21.68 -30.22 0.74
N LEU A 166 21.91 -29.02 1.30
CA LEU A 166 22.40 -28.85 2.67
C LEU A 166 21.34 -29.26 3.70
N GLU A 167 20.08 -28.90 3.49
CA GLU A 167 18.94 -29.37 4.29
C GLU A 167 18.85 -30.89 4.28
N THR A 168 19.06 -31.51 3.13
CA THR A 168 19.09 -32.98 3.01
C THR A 168 20.22 -33.59 3.85
N VAL A 169 21.42 -32.99 3.85
CA VAL A 169 22.54 -33.44 4.70
C VAL A 169 22.18 -33.31 6.17
N LEU A 170 21.66 -32.15 6.60
CA LEU A 170 21.28 -31.90 8.00
C LEU A 170 20.17 -32.84 8.47
N ALA A 171 19.20 -33.16 7.61
CA ALA A 171 18.09 -34.05 7.95
C ALA A 171 18.50 -35.53 8.03
N LYS A 172 19.29 -36.00 7.06
CA LYS A 172 19.54 -37.43 6.85
C LYS A 172 20.89 -37.91 7.36
N SER A 173 21.92 -37.09 7.36
CA SER A 173 23.24 -37.51 7.84
C SER A 173 23.20 -37.77 9.35
N ARG A 174 23.93 -38.80 9.77
CA ARG A 174 24.18 -39.10 11.19
C ARG A 174 25.64 -38.95 11.56
N LYS A 175 26.46 -38.42 10.65
CA LYS A 175 27.86 -38.12 10.89
C LYS A 175 27.98 -36.66 11.35
N PRO A 176 28.48 -36.40 12.57
CA PRO A 176 28.60 -35.03 13.07
C PRO A 176 29.42 -34.11 12.18
N ALA A 177 30.50 -34.62 11.57
CA ALA A 177 31.35 -33.84 10.68
C ALA A 177 30.63 -33.33 9.42
N GLU A 178 29.74 -34.14 8.83
CA GLU A 178 28.98 -33.75 7.63
C GLU A 178 27.93 -32.68 7.97
N GLN A 179 27.24 -32.82 9.11
CA GLN A 179 26.29 -31.81 9.58
C GLN A 179 26.97 -30.49 9.94
N LEU A 180 28.11 -30.56 10.64
CA LEU A 180 28.88 -29.38 10.98
C LEU A 180 29.38 -28.65 9.73
N ALA A 181 29.91 -29.38 8.75
CA ALA A 181 30.37 -28.79 7.50
C ALA A 181 29.23 -28.12 6.73
N ALA A 182 28.04 -28.74 6.67
CA ALA A 182 26.87 -28.14 6.04
C ALA A 182 26.40 -26.86 6.78
N TRP A 183 26.29 -26.93 8.10
CA TRP A 183 25.86 -25.79 8.92
C TRP A 183 26.85 -24.63 8.84
N GLN A 184 28.14 -24.90 9.07
CA GLN A 184 29.19 -23.88 9.03
C GLN A 184 29.30 -23.30 7.63
N GLY A 185 29.35 -24.15 6.60
CA GLY A 185 29.45 -23.72 5.22
C GLY A 185 28.40 -22.68 4.85
N TRP A 186 27.13 -22.93 5.18
CA TRP A 186 26.04 -22.00 4.88
C TRP A 186 26.20 -20.64 5.58
N HIS A 187 26.51 -20.64 6.88
CA HIS A 187 26.71 -19.40 7.64
C HIS A 187 27.95 -18.64 7.17
N ASP A 188 28.98 -19.37 6.75
CA ASP A 188 30.25 -18.85 6.28
C ASP A 188 30.18 -18.24 4.87
N THR A 189 29.26 -18.72 4.03
CA THR A 189 29.02 -18.16 2.69
C THR A 189 27.91 -17.14 2.72
N THR A 190 26.69 -17.59 3.02
CA THR A 190 25.46 -16.79 2.91
C THR A 190 25.36 -15.84 4.09
N GLY A 191 25.46 -16.36 5.32
CA GLY A 191 25.35 -15.55 6.53
C GLY A 191 26.35 -14.38 6.56
N ARG A 192 27.59 -14.61 6.13
CA ARG A 192 28.60 -13.54 6.02
C ARG A 192 28.29 -12.52 4.92
N ALA A 193 27.75 -12.95 3.77
CA ALA A 193 27.39 -12.05 2.68
C ALA A 193 26.19 -11.14 3.02
N GLU A 194 25.32 -11.59 3.94
CA GLU A 194 24.13 -10.87 4.40
C GLU A 194 24.42 -9.83 5.49
N ARG A 195 25.41 -10.08 6.36
CA ARG A 195 25.61 -9.33 7.61
C ARG A 195 25.57 -7.81 7.43
N ASP A 196 26.44 -7.27 6.59
CA ASP A 196 26.60 -5.81 6.46
C ASP A 196 25.41 -5.18 5.71
N LYS A 197 24.76 -5.94 4.82
CA LYS A 197 23.53 -5.52 4.15
C LYS A 197 22.38 -5.42 5.13
N PHE A 198 22.25 -6.40 6.02
CA PHE A 198 21.21 -6.39 7.05
C PHE A 198 21.39 -5.21 8.01
N VAL A 199 22.63 -4.86 8.37
CA VAL A 199 22.92 -3.64 9.15
C VAL A 199 22.44 -2.38 8.41
N ARG A 200 22.69 -2.28 7.11
CA ARG A 200 22.23 -1.13 6.31
C ARG A 200 20.71 -1.13 6.16
N PHE A 201 20.08 -2.27 5.92
CA PHE A 201 18.63 -2.45 5.85
C PHE A 201 17.95 -1.92 7.13
N VAL A 202 18.41 -2.33 8.31
CA VAL A 202 17.86 -1.86 9.60
C VAL A 202 18.06 -0.34 9.78
N GLY A 203 19.13 0.23 9.22
CA GLY A 203 19.34 1.68 9.26
C GLY A 203 18.42 2.48 8.33
N LEU A 204 17.73 1.83 7.39
CA LEU A 204 16.85 2.44 6.40
C LEU A 204 15.35 2.14 6.65
N ALA A 205 15.05 1.00 7.28
CA ALA A 205 13.69 0.50 7.50
C ALA A 205 13.03 1.04 8.78
#